data_AF-A0A7C7DVR8-F1
#
_entry.id   AF-A0A7C7DVR8-F1
#
_cell.length_a   1.000
_cell.length_b   1.000
_cell.length_c   1.000
_cell.angle_alpha   90.00
_cell.angle_beta   90.00
_cell.angle_gamma   90.00
#
_symmetry.space_group_name_H-M   'P 1'
#
loop_
_entity.id
_entity.type
_entity.pdbx_description
1 polymer ?
#
loop_
_entity_poly.entity_id
_entity_poly.type
_entity_poly.pdbx_seq_one_letter_code
_entity_poly.pdbx_strand_id
1 'polypeptide(L)'
;MRIEMAAAIFAALTLVACAPVRPPVTAIEPSPPTLTVVDDGALVQEDNIVVDKPTEEKQPMLPQVNAAITDLAARLNVAPTQIEVVSVEAVVWPDGSLGCPQPGMLYPQVLQEGLRIRLAVAGVIYQYHSGERRAPFWCEHPAEPPPPGVGLGGN
;
A
#
# COMPACT_ATOMS: atom_id res chain seq x y z
N MET A 1 -28.36 -45.62 6.85
CA MET A 1 -29.55 -45.47 6.00
C MET A 1 -29.17 -44.55 4.85
N ARG A 2 -28.97 -45.13 3.67
CA ARG A 2 -28.55 -44.46 2.43
C ARG A 2 -29.81 -44.05 1.67
N ILE A 3 -29.91 -42.80 1.24
CA ILE A 3 -30.94 -42.36 0.28
C ILE A 3 -30.20 -41.66 -0.84
N GLU A 4 -29.87 -42.46 -1.85
CA GLU A 4 -29.64 -42.04 -3.23
C GLU A 4 -31.02 -41.72 -3.84
N MET A 5 -31.18 -40.60 -4.57
CA MET A 5 -31.95 -40.62 -5.82
C MET A 5 -31.89 -39.30 -6.60
N ALA A 6 -31.54 -39.50 -7.88
CA ALA A 6 -32.06 -38.85 -9.08
C ALA A 6 -31.57 -37.45 -9.44
N ALA A 7 -30.64 -37.49 -10.39
CA ALA A 7 -30.32 -36.45 -11.35
C ALA A 7 -31.55 -35.94 -12.09
N ALA A 8 -31.58 -34.63 -12.33
CA ALA A 8 -32.25 -34.05 -13.50
C ALA A 8 -31.39 -32.88 -14.01
N ILE A 9 -30.68 -33.17 -15.09
CA ILE A 9 -29.93 -32.23 -15.91
C ILE A 9 -30.96 -31.34 -16.63
N PHE A 10 -30.88 -30.03 -16.47
CA PHE A 10 -31.41 -29.09 -17.45
C PHE A 10 -30.32 -28.09 -17.84
N ALA A 11 -29.72 -28.38 -18.99
CA ALA A 11 -28.91 -27.44 -19.73
C ALA A 11 -29.82 -26.37 -20.34
N ALA A 12 -29.53 -25.10 -20.05
CA ALA A 12 -29.96 -23.98 -20.88
C ALA A 12 -28.87 -22.90 -20.80
N LEU A 13 -27.88 -23.07 -21.67
CA LEU A 13 -26.78 -22.16 -21.93
C LEU A 13 -27.30 -21.02 -22.82
N THR A 14 -27.63 -19.86 -22.26
CA THR A 14 -27.90 -18.65 -23.05
C THR A 14 -26.80 -17.63 -22.77
N LEU A 15 -25.73 -17.71 -23.58
CA LEU A 15 -24.73 -16.66 -23.72
C LEU A 15 -25.39 -15.46 -24.40
N VAL A 16 -25.96 -14.55 -23.61
CA VAL A 16 -26.30 -13.20 -24.08
C VAL A 16 -24.98 -12.41 -24.13
N ALA A 17 -24.36 -12.40 -25.30
CA ALA A 17 -23.19 -11.57 -25.59
C ALA A 17 -23.64 -10.12 -25.81
N CYS A 18 -23.69 -9.32 -24.75
CA CYS A 18 -23.75 -7.86 -24.88
C CYS A 18 -22.36 -7.36 -25.25
N ALA A 19 -22.13 -7.09 -26.54
CA ALA A 19 -20.94 -6.36 -26.97
C ALA A 19 -21.03 -4.90 -26.46
N PRO A 20 -20.01 -4.36 -25.76
CA PRO A 20 -20.00 -2.96 -25.41
C PRO A 20 -19.72 -2.10 -26.66
N VAL A 21 -20.65 -1.19 -26.98
CA VAL A 21 -20.44 -0.09 -27.91
C VAL A 21 -19.23 0.72 -27.42
N ARG A 22 -18.16 0.76 -28.21
CA ARG A 22 -17.00 1.61 -27.95
C ARG A 22 -17.35 3.06 -28.33
N PRO A 23 -17.25 4.03 -27.42
CA PRO A 23 -17.30 5.44 -27.79
C PRO A 23 -16.09 5.77 -28.70
N PRO A 24 -16.21 6.78 -29.58
CA PRO A 24 -15.06 7.25 -30.35
C PRO A 24 -13.95 7.69 -29.39
N VAL A 25 -12.77 7.10 -29.55
CA VAL A 25 -11.56 7.54 -28.87
C VAL A 25 -11.18 8.88 -29.49
N THR A 26 -11.55 9.97 -28.82
CA THR A 26 -10.95 11.28 -29.07
C THR A 26 -9.48 11.17 -28.67
N ALA A 27 -8.63 10.91 -29.66
CA ALA A 27 -7.19 10.99 -29.50
C ALA A 27 -6.84 12.45 -29.18
N ILE A 28 -6.67 12.76 -27.90
CA ILE A 28 -5.91 13.92 -27.47
C ILE A 28 -4.45 13.49 -27.65
N GLU A 29 -3.90 13.73 -28.84
CA GLU A 29 -2.47 13.58 -29.09
C GLU A 29 -1.76 14.62 -28.23
N PRO A 30 -0.95 14.25 -27.22
CA PRO A 30 -0.05 15.22 -26.62
C PRO A 30 0.99 15.55 -27.69
N SER A 31 0.99 16.80 -28.17
CA SER A 31 2.08 17.31 -28.99
C SER A 31 3.40 16.96 -28.30
N PRO A 32 4.35 16.30 -28.98
CA PRO A 32 5.65 16.03 -28.38
C PRO A 32 6.28 17.37 -27.99
N PRO A 33 6.93 17.48 -26.82
CA PRO A 33 7.79 18.62 -26.56
C PRO A 33 8.86 18.64 -27.65
N THR A 34 9.00 19.77 -28.35
CA THR A 34 10.14 20.04 -29.21
C THR A 34 11.41 19.85 -28.39
N LEU A 35 12.14 18.75 -28.63
CA LEU A 35 13.49 18.58 -28.15
C LEU A 35 14.39 19.54 -28.93
N THR A 36 14.73 20.67 -28.33
CA THR A 36 15.83 21.50 -28.82
C THR A 36 17.13 20.90 -28.30
N VAL A 37 17.85 20.21 -29.19
CA VAL A 37 19.23 19.78 -28.96
C VAL A 37 20.10 21.03 -29.05
N VAL A 38 20.70 21.43 -27.93
CA VAL A 38 21.80 22.40 -27.91
C VAL A 38 23.06 21.56 -27.86
N ASP A 39 23.63 21.36 -29.05
CA ASP A 39 24.88 20.65 -29.27
C ASP A 39 26.01 21.68 -29.19
N ASP A 40 26.82 21.61 -28.13
CA ASP A 40 28.14 22.23 -28.11
C ASP A 40 29.12 21.16 -27.66
N GLY A 41 29.69 20.49 -28.66
CA GLY A 41 30.68 19.43 -28.49
C GLY A 41 31.90 19.90 -27.70
N ALA A 42 32.09 19.28 -26.54
CA ALA A 42 33.37 19.22 -25.86
C ALA A 42 33.76 17.75 -25.67
N LEU A 43 34.84 17.35 -26.33
CA LEU A 43 35.52 16.09 -26.05
C LEU A 43 36.09 16.16 -24.64
N VAL A 44 35.42 15.53 -23.68
CA VAL A 44 36.02 15.17 -22.38
C VAL A 44 36.18 13.65 -22.31
N GLN A 45 37.38 13.29 -21.86
CA GLN A 45 38.06 12.01 -22.01
C GLN A 45 37.39 10.88 -21.22
N GLU A 46 37.43 9.67 -21.79
CA GLU A 46 37.02 8.40 -21.19
C GLU A 46 37.90 8.00 -20.00
N ASP A 47 37.63 8.56 -18.82
CA ASP A 47 38.41 8.25 -17.63
C ASP A 47 37.46 8.02 -16.44
N ASN A 48 36.94 6.80 -16.32
CA ASN A 48 36.40 6.21 -15.08
C ASN A 48 35.42 7.07 -14.27
N ILE A 49 34.15 7.14 -14.69
CA ILE A 49 33.08 7.28 -13.69
C ILE A 49 32.90 5.90 -13.07
N VAL A 50 33.66 5.64 -12.01
CA VAL A 50 33.25 4.67 -11.01
C VAL A 50 31.93 5.21 -10.49
N VAL A 51 30.82 4.70 -11.02
CA VAL A 51 29.54 4.81 -10.33
C VAL A 51 29.75 3.99 -9.07
N ASP A 52 30.26 4.64 -8.04
CA ASP A 52 30.18 4.14 -6.69
C ASP A 52 28.71 3.78 -6.51
N LYS A 53 28.44 2.46 -6.52
CA LYS A 53 27.17 1.88 -6.09
C LYS A 53 26.77 2.71 -4.88
N PRO A 54 25.58 3.35 -4.88
CA PRO A 54 25.17 4.21 -3.77
C PRO A 54 25.51 3.47 -2.50
N THR A 55 26.51 4.00 -1.79
CA THR A 55 26.96 3.46 -0.53
C THR A 55 25.70 3.30 0.28
N GLU A 56 25.51 2.11 0.83
CA GLU A 56 24.46 1.77 1.76
C GLU A 56 24.69 2.56 3.06
N GLU A 57 24.63 3.88 2.94
CA GLU A 57 24.56 4.81 4.03
C GLU A 57 23.19 4.57 4.59
N LYS A 58 23.19 3.86 5.72
CA LYS A 58 22.07 3.66 6.62
C LYS A 58 21.50 5.05 6.95
N GLN A 59 20.65 5.56 6.06
CA GLN A 59 19.95 6.82 6.25
C GLN A 59 19.27 6.72 7.61
N PRO A 60 19.28 7.78 8.43
CA PRO A 60 18.69 7.72 9.75
C PRO A 60 17.20 7.40 9.59
N MET A 61 16.86 6.13 9.78
CA MET A 61 15.50 5.65 9.72
C MET A 61 14.71 6.36 10.82
N LEU A 62 13.49 6.80 10.50
CA LEU A 62 12.58 7.39 11.48
C LEU A 62 12.53 6.51 12.75
N PRO A 63 12.64 7.07 13.97
CA PRO A 63 12.65 6.30 15.21
C PRO A 63 11.48 5.31 15.33
N GLN A 64 10.32 5.69 14.80
CA GLN A 64 9.11 4.88 14.74
C GLN A 64 9.30 3.63 13.87
N VAL A 65 9.97 3.75 12.73
CA VAL A 65 10.24 2.60 11.84
C VAL A 65 11.20 1.62 12.53
N ASN A 66 12.25 2.13 13.16
CA ASN A 66 13.17 1.29 13.94
C ASN A 66 12.47 0.58 15.11
N ALA A 67 11.56 1.27 15.81
CA ALA A 67 10.78 0.69 16.89
C ALA A 67 9.85 -0.42 16.37
N ALA A 68 9.17 -0.20 15.24
CA ALA A 68 8.32 -1.20 14.60
C ALA A 68 9.12 -2.44 14.13
N ILE A 69 10.29 -2.24 13.52
CA ILE A 69 11.20 -3.34 13.12
C ILE A 69 11.66 -4.13 14.34
N THR A 70 12.06 -3.44 15.40
CA THR A 70 12.54 -4.08 16.64
C THR A 70 11.45 -4.93 17.29
N ASP A 71 10.23 -4.39 17.40
CA ASP A 71 9.08 -5.12 17.94
C ASP A 71 8.72 -6.34 17.06
N LEU A 72 8.69 -6.18 15.73
CA LEU A 72 8.37 -7.28 14.83
C LEU A 72 9.44 -8.37 14.84
N ALA A 73 10.72 -7.99 14.86
CA ALA A 73 11.84 -8.93 14.95
C ALA A 73 11.76 -9.78 16.21
N ALA A 74 11.46 -9.15 17.35
CA ALA A 74 11.30 -9.84 18.62
C ALA A 74 10.10 -10.81 18.61
N ARG A 75 8.96 -10.40 18.05
CA ARG A 75 7.74 -11.24 17.99
C ARG A 75 7.92 -12.47 17.10
N LEU A 76 8.58 -12.31 15.95
CA LEU A 76 8.78 -13.38 14.99
C LEU A 76 10.07 -14.18 15.24
N ASN A 77 10.90 -13.74 16.19
CA ASN A 77 12.22 -14.30 16.47
C ASN A 77 13.10 -14.39 15.19
N VAL A 78 13.15 -13.29 14.45
CA VAL A 78 13.93 -13.13 13.21
C VAL A 78 14.96 -12.01 13.36
N ALA A 79 15.98 -11.99 12.51
CA ALA A 79 16.93 -10.87 12.50
C ALA A 79 16.26 -9.62 11.92
N PRO A 80 16.51 -8.41 12.45
CA PRO A 80 15.98 -7.16 11.88
C PRO A 80 16.31 -6.96 10.40
N THR A 81 17.44 -7.52 9.93
CA THR A 81 17.87 -7.47 8.52
C THR A 81 17.00 -8.31 7.58
N GLN A 82 16.15 -9.19 8.12
CA GLN A 82 15.17 -9.97 7.36
C GLN A 82 13.84 -9.23 7.19
N ILE A 83 13.71 -8.04 7.80
CA ILE A 83 12.49 -7.22 7.76
C ILE A 83 12.68 -6.11 6.74
N GLU A 84 11.85 -6.11 5.71
CA GLU A 84 11.82 -5.08 4.69
C GLU A 84 10.80 -4.00 5.06
N VAL A 85 11.16 -2.72 4.89
CA VAL A 85 10.20 -1.61 5.00
C VAL A 85 9.53 -1.40 3.65
N VAL A 86 8.27 -1.79 3.55
CA VAL A 86 7.52 -1.72 2.29
C VAL A 86 6.92 -0.34 2.06
N SER A 87 6.42 0.31 3.12
CA SER A 87 6.04 1.72 3.06
C SER A 87 6.03 2.37 4.45
N VAL A 88 6.18 3.69 4.45
CA VAL A 88 5.95 4.55 5.61
C VAL A 88 5.12 5.72 5.12
N GLU A 89 3.89 5.81 5.62
CA GLU A 89 2.92 6.80 5.17
C GLU A 89 2.49 7.66 6.35
N ALA A 90 2.62 8.98 6.24
CA ALA A 90 1.98 9.90 7.15
C ALA A 90 0.47 9.89 6.88
N VAL A 91 -0.32 9.68 7.93
CA VAL A 91 -1.79 9.55 7.83
C VAL A 91 -2.46 10.35 8.94
N VAL A 92 -3.69 10.78 8.68
CA VAL A 92 -4.57 11.35 9.70
C VAL A 92 -5.66 10.33 9.99
N TRP A 93 -5.65 9.77 11.19
CA TRP A 93 -6.63 8.80 11.64
C TRP A 93 -7.95 9.48 11.97
N PRO A 94 -9.11 8.87 11.64
CA PRO A 94 -10.41 9.49 11.88
C PRO A 94 -10.81 9.52 13.36
N ASP A 95 -10.21 8.66 14.20
CA ASP A 95 -10.57 8.51 15.60
C ASP A 95 -9.43 7.96 16.50
N GLY A 96 -9.76 7.80 17.78
CA GLY A 96 -8.92 7.24 18.84
C GLY A 96 -8.41 5.81 18.61
N SER A 97 -8.96 5.07 17.64
CA SER A 97 -8.49 3.71 17.34
C SER A 97 -7.17 3.70 16.59
N LEU A 98 -6.78 4.83 15.99
CA LEU A 98 -5.61 4.95 15.10
C LEU A 98 -5.68 3.93 13.95
N GLY A 99 -6.88 3.74 13.39
CA GLY A 99 -7.14 2.79 12.30
C GLY A 99 -7.07 1.32 12.71
N CYS A 100 -7.09 1.01 14.01
CA CYS A 100 -7.07 -0.36 14.53
C CYS A 100 -8.16 -0.60 15.59
N PRO A 101 -9.44 -0.51 15.21
CA PRO A 101 -10.55 -0.63 16.17
C PRO A 101 -10.68 -2.06 16.69
N GLN A 102 -10.95 -2.19 17.99
CA GLN A 102 -11.33 -3.45 18.61
C GLN A 102 -12.85 -3.62 18.58
N PRO A 103 -13.38 -4.84 18.32
CA PRO A 103 -14.81 -5.10 18.33
C PRO A 103 -15.47 -4.70 19.66
N GLY A 104 -16.61 -4.02 19.59
CA GLY A 104 -17.39 -3.61 20.76
C GLY A 104 -16.85 -2.40 21.52
N MET A 105 -15.74 -1.80 21.08
CA MET A 105 -15.18 -0.60 21.69
C MET A 105 -15.63 0.67 20.98
N LEU A 106 -15.91 1.72 21.75
CA LEU A 106 -16.17 3.07 21.25
C LEU A 106 -14.91 3.91 21.35
N TYR A 107 -14.58 4.62 20.28
CA TYR A 107 -13.40 5.47 20.20
C TYR A 107 -13.79 6.95 20.05
N PRO A 108 -13.06 7.87 20.71
CA PRO A 108 -13.26 9.30 20.52
C PRO A 108 -13.05 9.69 19.04
N GLN A 109 -14.02 10.40 18.47
CA GLN A 109 -13.99 10.85 17.07
C GLN A 109 -13.13 12.11 16.93
N VAL A 110 -11.81 11.93 17.01
CA VAL A 110 -10.82 13.01 16.96
C VAL A 110 -9.76 12.65 15.94
N LEU A 111 -9.53 13.57 15.00
CA LEU A 111 -8.48 13.47 14.01
C LEU A 111 -7.11 13.45 14.69
N GLN A 112 -6.28 12.45 14.34
CA GLN A 112 -4.95 12.29 14.93
C GLN A 112 -3.92 12.02 13.85
N GLU A 113 -2.86 12.82 13.81
CA GLU A 113 -1.71 12.56 12.96
C GLU A 113 -0.96 11.31 13.43
N GLY A 114 -0.38 10.59 12.49
CA GLY A 114 0.28 9.33 12.76
C GLY A 114 1.01 8.77 11.56
N LEU A 115 1.51 7.55 11.73
CA LEU A 115 2.18 6.79 10.67
C LEU A 115 1.47 5.46 10.46
N ARG A 116 1.33 5.07 9.20
CA ARG A 116 1.09 3.69 8.77
C ARG A 116 2.38 3.14 8.19
N ILE A 117 2.99 2.19 8.90
CA ILE A 117 4.24 1.54 8.54
C ILE A 117 3.90 0.12 8.09
N ARG A 118 4.27 -0.25 6.87
CA ARG A 118 4.13 -1.62 6.37
C ARG A 118 5.49 -2.29 6.33
N LEU A 119 5.63 -3.39 7.05
CA LEU A 119 6.83 -4.21 7.09
C LEU A 119 6.57 -5.55 6.41
N ALA A 120 7.55 -6.11 5.72
CA ALA A 120 7.46 -7.44 5.13
C ALA A 120 8.49 -8.40 5.75
N VAL A 121 8.06 -9.63 6.01
CA VAL A 121 8.94 -10.75 6.35
C VAL A 121 8.52 -11.95 5.52
N ALA A 122 9.44 -12.47 4.69
CA ALA A 122 9.17 -13.59 3.78
C ALA A 122 7.89 -13.41 2.93
N GLY A 123 7.63 -12.19 2.46
CA GLY A 123 6.45 -11.84 1.65
C GLY A 123 5.15 -11.60 2.42
N VAL A 124 5.14 -11.77 3.75
CA VAL A 124 3.98 -11.47 4.60
C VAL A 124 4.06 -10.03 5.09
N ILE A 125 2.97 -9.27 4.93
CA ILE A 125 2.88 -7.85 5.34
C ILE A 125 2.33 -7.73 6.76
N TYR A 126 3.03 -6.95 7.58
CA TYR A 126 2.66 -6.55 8.93
C TYR A 126 2.47 -5.04 8.97
N GLN A 127 1.31 -4.58 9.44
CA GLN A 127 0.98 -3.16 9.51
C GLN A 127 1.16 -2.64 10.94
N TYR A 128 2.05 -1.66 11.10
CA TYR A 128 2.26 -0.94 12.35
C TYR A 128 1.65 0.45 12.23
N HIS A 129 0.86 0.83 13.23
CA HIS A 129 0.24 2.15 13.29
C HIS A 129 0.85 2.93 14.46
N SER A 130 0.96 4.25 14.32
CA SER A 130 1.32 5.14 15.43
C SER A 130 0.43 6.38 15.40
N GLY A 131 0.37 7.09 16.53
CA GLY A 131 -0.20 8.43 16.62
C GLY A 131 0.79 9.38 17.28
N GLU A 132 0.49 10.68 17.32
CA GLU A 132 1.37 11.69 17.95
C GLU A 132 1.91 11.30 19.33
N ARG A 133 1.05 10.71 20.18
CA ARG A 133 1.36 10.33 21.56
C ARG A 133 1.45 8.83 21.80
N ARG A 134 1.43 8.02 20.73
CA ARG A 134 1.46 6.56 20.84
C ARG A 134 2.57 6.01 19.94
N ALA A 135 3.50 5.29 20.57
CA ALA A 135 4.53 4.56 19.85
C ALA A 135 3.92 3.53 18.87
N PRO A 136 4.65 3.13 17.82
CA PRO A 136 4.18 2.15 16.86
C PRO A 136 3.74 0.84 17.52
N PHE A 137 2.61 0.31 17.08
CA PHE A 137 2.07 -0.97 17.51
C PHE A 137 1.57 -1.76 16.30
N TRP A 138 1.70 -3.09 16.35
CA TRP A 138 1.16 -3.95 15.31
C TRP A 138 -0.37 -3.91 15.35
N CYS A 139 -0.98 -3.52 14.23
CA CYS A 139 -2.40 -3.68 13.98
C CYS A 139 -2.68 -4.97 13.21
N GLU A 140 -3.27 -5.97 13.87
CA GLU A 140 -3.66 -7.23 13.24
C GLU A 140 -4.90 -7.07 12.35
N HIS A 141 -5.79 -6.14 12.72
CA HIS A 141 -7.07 -5.91 12.05
C HIS A 141 -7.22 -4.43 11.68
N PRO A 142 -6.48 -3.96 10.65
CA PRO A 142 -6.59 -2.58 10.20
C PRO A 142 -7.98 -2.30 9.66
N ALA A 143 -8.54 -1.14 9.99
CA ALA A 143 -9.79 -0.68 9.42
C ALA A 143 -9.62 -0.55 7.89
N GLU A 144 -10.59 -1.07 7.14
CA GLU A 144 -10.61 -0.89 5.69
C GLU A 144 -10.92 0.58 5.37
N PRO A 145 -10.20 1.21 4.42
CA PRO A 145 -10.61 2.52 3.93
C PRO A 145 -12.04 2.43 3.38
N PRO A 146 -12.86 3.47 3.56
CA PRO A 146 -14.22 3.46 3.03
C PRO A 146 -14.20 3.21 1.51
N PRO A 147 -15.18 2.47 0.95
CA PRO A 147 -15.23 2.21 -0.48
C PRO A 147 -15.27 3.53 -1.27
N PRO A 148 -14.54 3.65 -2.40
CA PRO A 148 -14.62 4.83 -3.25
C PRO A 148 -16.06 5.04 -3.73
N GLY A 149 -16.62 6.23 -3.50
CA GLY A 149 -17.90 6.64 -4.12
C GLY A 149 -19.16 6.39 -3.31
N VAL A 150 -19.09 6.02 -2.03
CA VAL A 150 -20.29 6.07 -1.15
C VAL A 150 -20.51 7.52 -0.71
N GLY A 151 -21.18 8.29 -1.58
CA GLY A 151 -21.72 9.59 -1.21
C GLY A 151 -22.72 9.42 -0.08
N LEU A 152 -22.42 9.99 1.08
CA LEU A 152 -23.38 10.09 2.18
C LEU A 152 -24.53 10.98 1.71
N GLY A 153 -25.59 10.36 1.21
CA GLY A 153 -26.84 11.03 0.86
C GLY A 153 -27.40 11.72 2.09
N GLY A 154 -27.35 13.05 2.10
CA GLY A 154 -28.02 13.87 3.10
C GLY A 154 -29.53 13.72 2.96
N ASN A 155 -30.20 13.49 4.08
CA ASN A 155 -31.63 13.75 4.24
C ASN A 155 -31.84 15.19 4.67
#